data_AF-A0A7C1T6A4-F1
#
_entry.id   AF-A0A7C1T6A4-F1
#
_cell.length_a   1.000
_cell.length_b   1.000
_cell.length_c   1.000
_cell.angle_alpha   90.00
_cell.angle_beta   90.00
_cell.angle_gamma   90.00
#
_symmetry.space_group_name_H-M   'P 1'
#
loop_
_entity.id
_entity.type
_entity.pdbx_description
1 polymer ?
#
loop_
_entity_poly.entity_id
_entity_poly.type
_entity_poly.pdbx_seq_one_letter_code
_entity_poly.pdbx_strand_id
1 'polypeptide(L)'
;MNQRFYISVIILVVIIHLIEVNFIDGYTTNFVGRDFSILFQSIEGDSVRWFADHWIPYLTLLFIIIYIIIYPFTLWFSPLLFVLNNERKALRALAVGLVIVYTIALPFYLFFPVTNVYTYYSLNSAFSNTIPSMEHFFYATTTYNNCFPSLHVAMALLIAKSSSFVSNRRYQYFTLVTAAGVIISVIYLAIHWFIDVIGGIAVFIVASLIVDHSNSIEQEVIRKVTPSFRERKAINETVVELIKRVQNYCSKKGIEANPLLVGSVAKDTYLRDSVDIDIFVLFPKSTPRDLLEKQGLSIGRAILIEREEKYAEHPYVRGKFNGFDAEIVPCYRIKNINEKLSAVDRTPFHTEFVKKNLPIWKRNQVRLLKQFLKGIGCYGAEAEVEGFSGYLCELLIIKYGSFKRLIKNAENWEIGKTVIKIRDRQSQEFSDPLVVIDPVDPNRNVASALSKEKLSLFIRACRDYL
;
A
#
# COMPACT_ATOMS: atom_id res chain seq x y z
N MET A 1 -4.72 -10.20 7.74
CA MET A 1 -5.63 -9.31 8.51
C MET A 1 -6.94 -10.04 8.77
N ASN A 2 -7.47 -9.88 9.98
CA ASN A 2 -8.71 -10.49 10.45
C ASN A 2 -9.93 -9.75 9.85
N GLN A 3 -11.01 -10.46 9.48
CA GLN A 3 -12.27 -9.86 9.01
C GLN A 3 -12.81 -8.83 10.00
N ARG A 4 -12.58 -9.06 11.31
CA ARG A 4 -12.95 -8.15 12.40
C ARG A 4 -12.49 -6.70 12.17
N PHE A 5 -11.31 -6.51 11.58
CA PHE A 5 -10.82 -5.17 11.28
C PHE A 5 -11.72 -4.46 10.26
N TYR A 6 -12.03 -5.10 9.14
CA TYR A 6 -12.87 -4.50 8.10
C TYR A 6 -14.31 -4.27 8.58
N ILE A 7 -14.85 -5.18 9.39
CA ILE A 7 -16.16 -5.01 10.04
C ILE A 7 -16.15 -3.76 10.93
N SER A 8 -15.11 -3.61 11.76
CA SER A 8 -14.98 -2.45 12.66
C SER A 8 -14.91 -1.14 11.88
N VAL A 9 -14.21 -1.13 10.74
CA VAL A 9 -14.14 0.04 9.85
C VAL A 9 -15.51 0.36 9.25
N ILE A 10 -16.24 -0.63 8.75
CA ILE A 10 -17.59 -0.42 8.18
C ILE A 10 -18.53 0.15 9.24
N ILE A 11 -18.56 -0.45 10.43
CA ILE A 11 -19.40 0.01 11.55
C ILE A 11 -19.03 1.45 11.94
N LEU A 12 -17.74 1.77 12.02
CA LEU A 12 -17.28 3.11 12.36
C LEU A 12 -17.76 4.15 11.34
N VAL A 13 -17.63 3.88 10.03
CA VAL A 13 -18.12 4.80 8.99
C VAL A 13 -19.63 4.99 9.09
N VAL A 14 -20.39 3.93 9.34
CA VAL A 14 -21.85 4.00 9.54
C VAL A 14 -22.20 4.84 10.77
N ILE A 15 -21.49 4.67 11.89
CA ILE A 15 -21.70 5.48 13.09
C ILE A 15 -21.42 6.95 12.80
N ILE A 16 -20.32 7.27 12.12
CA ILE A 16 -19.98 8.65 11.77
C ILE A 16 -21.07 9.25 10.87
N HIS A 17 -21.55 8.50 9.86
CA HIS A 17 -22.66 8.89 8.99
C HIS A 17 -23.93 9.21 9.78
N LEU A 18 -24.34 8.32 10.68
CA LEU A 18 -25.53 8.53 11.51
C LEU A 18 -25.37 9.72 12.46
N ILE A 19 -24.17 9.95 13.00
CA ILE A 19 -23.90 11.12 13.83
C ILE A 19 -24.02 12.40 13.00
N GLU A 20 -23.46 12.40 11.80
CA GLU A 20 -23.53 13.55 10.89
C GLU A 20 -24.97 13.91 10.56
N VAL A 21 -25.75 12.96 10.04
CA VAL A 21 -27.16 13.13 9.66
C VAL A 21 -28.03 13.60 10.84
N ASN A 22 -27.89 13.00 12.03
CA ASN A 22 -28.82 13.25 13.13
C ASN A 22 -28.41 14.38 14.08
N PHE A 23 -27.12 14.75 14.12
CA PHE A 23 -26.61 15.68 15.13
C PHE A 23 -25.77 16.84 14.59
N ILE A 24 -25.19 16.75 13.39
CA ILE A 24 -24.23 17.75 12.88
C ILE A 24 -24.82 18.55 11.73
N ASP A 25 -25.51 17.89 10.80
CA ASP A 25 -25.96 18.50 9.54
C ASP A 25 -26.80 19.77 9.78
N GLY A 26 -27.84 19.70 10.63
CA GLY A 26 -28.71 20.85 10.90
C GLY A 26 -27.96 22.06 11.47
N TYR A 27 -26.98 21.86 12.37
CA TYR A 27 -26.17 22.95 12.90
C TYR A 27 -25.25 23.55 11.84
N THR A 28 -24.63 22.70 11.02
CA THR A 28 -23.66 23.13 10.02
C THR A 28 -24.35 23.85 8.86
N THR A 29 -25.52 23.35 8.45
CA THR A 29 -26.37 23.97 7.43
C THR A 29 -26.83 25.36 7.85
N ASN A 30 -27.26 25.52 9.11
CA ASN A 30 -27.59 26.85 9.66
C ASN A 30 -26.37 27.77 9.72
N PHE A 31 -25.19 27.24 10.03
CA PHE A 31 -23.94 28.00 10.05
C PHE A 31 -23.51 28.47 8.65
N VAL A 32 -23.62 27.61 7.63
CA VAL A 32 -23.32 27.95 6.23
C VAL A 32 -24.35 28.96 5.70
N GLY A 33 -25.62 28.80 6.07
CA GLY A 33 -26.69 29.77 5.82
C GLY A 33 -27.05 29.96 4.35
N ARG A 34 -26.63 29.04 3.46
CA ARG A 34 -26.83 29.13 2.01
C ARG A 34 -27.07 27.75 1.41
N ASP A 35 -28.10 27.63 0.57
CA ASP A 35 -28.35 26.47 -0.29
C ASP A 35 -27.71 26.68 -1.67
N PHE A 36 -27.00 25.67 -2.17
CA PHE A 36 -26.31 25.69 -3.45
C PHE A 36 -27.10 25.04 -4.60
N SER A 37 -28.32 24.53 -4.37
CA SER A 37 -29.17 23.92 -5.40
C SER A 37 -29.46 24.82 -6.60
N ILE A 38 -29.43 26.15 -6.43
CA ILE A 38 -29.57 27.11 -7.55
C ILE A 38 -28.50 26.89 -8.64
N LEU A 39 -27.30 26.45 -8.28
CA LEU A 39 -26.23 26.17 -9.24
C LEU A 39 -26.59 24.96 -10.11
N PHE A 40 -27.19 23.92 -9.50
CA PHE A 40 -27.65 22.72 -10.18
C PHE A 40 -28.82 23.04 -11.10
N GLN A 41 -29.80 23.78 -10.57
CA GLN A 41 -30.95 24.24 -11.33
C GLN A 41 -30.55 25.10 -12.53
N SER A 42 -29.55 25.98 -12.39
CA SER A 42 -29.10 26.84 -13.49
C SER A 42 -28.49 26.07 -14.67
N ILE A 43 -27.98 24.86 -14.44
CA ILE A 43 -27.36 24.00 -15.45
C ILE A 43 -28.37 23.00 -16.01
N GLU A 44 -29.17 22.36 -15.16
CA GLU A 44 -30.09 21.28 -15.55
C GLU A 44 -31.49 21.76 -15.92
N GLY A 45 -31.85 22.98 -15.53
CA GLY A 45 -33.20 23.52 -15.65
C GLY A 45 -34.24 22.68 -14.90
N ASP A 46 -35.40 22.50 -15.52
CA ASP A 46 -36.51 21.69 -15.01
C ASP A 46 -36.44 20.22 -15.46
N SER A 47 -35.30 19.73 -15.96
CA SER A 47 -35.20 18.40 -16.58
C SER A 47 -35.58 17.26 -15.62
N VAL A 48 -35.09 17.30 -14.38
CA VAL A 48 -35.48 16.28 -13.37
C VAL A 48 -36.88 16.53 -12.83
N ARG A 49 -37.26 17.80 -12.66
CA ARG A 49 -38.61 18.19 -12.24
C ARG A 49 -39.69 17.63 -13.18
N TRP A 50 -39.41 17.56 -14.48
CA TRP A 50 -40.32 16.99 -15.47
C TRP A 50 -40.82 15.60 -15.05
N PHE A 51 -40.00 14.76 -14.42
CA PHE A 51 -40.45 13.46 -13.93
C PHE A 51 -41.48 13.57 -12.81
N ALA A 52 -41.31 14.52 -11.87
CA ALA A 52 -42.27 14.76 -10.79
C ALA A 52 -43.65 15.15 -11.32
N ASP A 53 -43.68 15.90 -12.42
CA ASP A 53 -44.92 16.33 -13.07
C ASP A 53 -45.59 15.19 -13.89
N HIS A 54 -44.86 14.10 -14.21
CA HIS A 54 -45.28 13.04 -15.12
C HIS A 54 -45.14 11.62 -14.54
N TRP A 55 -45.27 11.47 -13.23
CA TRP A 55 -45.22 10.16 -12.58
C TRP A 55 -46.35 9.23 -13.05
N ILE A 56 -45.97 7.99 -13.36
CA ILE A 56 -46.90 6.91 -13.70
C ILE A 56 -47.03 6.04 -12.44
N PRO A 57 -48.24 5.79 -11.90
CA PRO A 57 -48.40 5.13 -10.59
C PRO A 57 -47.65 3.81 -10.43
N TYR A 58 -47.77 2.90 -11.41
CA TYR A 58 -47.11 1.58 -11.37
C TYR A 58 -45.58 1.69 -11.45
N LEU A 59 -45.07 2.63 -12.26
CA LEU A 59 -43.64 2.82 -12.42
C LEU A 59 -43.03 3.51 -11.18
N THR A 60 -43.77 4.46 -10.60
CA THR A 60 -43.43 5.13 -9.33
C THR A 60 -43.35 4.11 -8.21
N LEU A 61 -44.34 3.22 -8.08
CA LEU A 61 -44.30 2.14 -7.08
C LEU A 61 -43.09 1.23 -7.28
N LEU A 62 -42.77 0.83 -8.52
CA LEU A 62 -41.59 0.01 -8.82
C LEU A 62 -40.30 0.69 -8.36
N PHE A 63 -40.09 1.96 -8.71
CA PHE A 63 -38.86 2.67 -8.35
C PHE A 63 -38.77 2.99 -6.85
N ILE A 64 -39.90 3.21 -6.17
CA ILE A 64 -39.96 3.29 -4.70
C ILE A 64 -39.52 1.96 -4.08
N ILE A 65 -40.03 0.82 -4.56
CA ILE A 65 -39.63 -0.52 -4.06
C ILE A 65 -38.14 -0.75 -4.24
N ILE A 66 -37.60 -0.43 -5.43
CA ILE A 66 -36.16 -0.55 -5.70
C ILE A 66 -35.36 0.29 -4.69
N TYR A 67 -35.79 1.52 -4.45
CA TYR A 67 -35.02 2.48 -3.66
C TYR A 67 -35.14 2.33 -2.15
N ILE A 68 -36.33 2.01 -1.62
CA ILE A 68 -36.58 1.91 -0.16
C ILE A 68 -36.46 0.48 0.35
N ILE A 69 -36.67 -0.53 -0.49
CA ILE A 69 -36.64 -1.93 -0.05
C ILE A 69 -35.39 -2.64 -0.57
N ILE A 70 -35.23 -2.73 -1.90
CA ILE A 70 -34.17 -3.55 -2.51
C ILE A 70 -32.78 -2.97 -2.19
N TYR A 71 -32.62 -1.64 -2.29
CA TYR A 71 -31.36 -0.97 -2.02
C TYR A 71 -30.90 -1.08 -0.55
N PRO A 72 -31.69 -0.72 0.47
CA PRO A 72 -31.27 -0.89 1.86
C PRO A 72 -31.04 -2.36 2.20
N PHE A 73 -31.88 -3.28 1.68
CA PHE A 73 -31.64 -4.70 1.83
C PHE A 73 -30.26 -5.10 1.30
N THR A 74 -29.90 -4.70 0.07
CA THR A 74 -28.57 -5.00 -0.50
C THR A 74 -27.44 -4.34 0.28
N LEU A 75 -27.61 -3.10 0.74
CA LEU A 75 -26.61 -2.37 1.53
C LEU A 75 -26.27 -3.07 2.85
N TRP A 76 -27.28 -3.51 3.61
CA TRP A 76 -27.08 -4.16 4.91
C TRP A 76 -26.77 -5.65 4.80
N PHE A 77 -27.38 -6.34 3.84
CA PHE A 77 -27.18 -7.78 3.65
C PHE A 77 -25.80 -8.10 3.04
N SER A 78 -25.26 -7.23 2.16
CA SER A 78 -23.95 -7.47 1.52
C SER A 78 -22.80 -7.69 2.52
N PRO A 79 -22.55 -6.80 3.51
CA PRO A 79 -21.53 -7.04 4.52
C PRO A 79 -21.74 -8.36 5.27
N LEU A 80 -22.98 -8.68 5.65
CA LEU A 80 -23.31 -9.93 6.35
C LEU A 80 -22.96 -11.15 5.49
N LEU A 81 -23.38 -11.14 4.22
CA LEU A 81 -23.07 -12.20 3.27
C LEU A 81 -21.56 -12.39 3.08
N PHE A 82 -20.80 -11.28 2.99
CA PHE A 82 -19.34 -11.34 2.86
C PHE A 82 -18.67 -11.94 4.09
N VAL A 83 -19.20 -11.67 5.29
CA VAL A 83 -18.71 -12.25 6.54
C VAL A 83 -19.03 -13.74 6.60
N LEU A 84 -20.28 -14.13 6.38
CA LEU A 84 -20.75 -15.52 6.46
C LEU A 84 -20.02 -16.43 5.47
N ASN A 85 -19.76 -15.95 4.26
CA ASN A 85 -19.06 -16.72 3.21
C ASN A 85 -17.54 -16.58 3.23
N ASN A 86 -16.95 -15.91 4.24
CA ASN A 86 -15.52 -15.69 4.33
C ASN A 86 -14.88 -14.93 3.14
N GLU A 87 -15.64 -14.05 2.49
CA GLU A 87 -15.25 -13.30 1.30
C GLU A 87 -14.39 -12.06 1.67
N ARG A 88 -13.15 -12.31 2.08
CA ARG A 88 -12.26 -11.27 2.63
C ARG A 88 -11.91 -10.15 1.65
N LYS A 89 -11.84 -10.45 0.34
CA LYS A 89 -11.53 -9.45 -0.70
C LYS A 89 -12.72 -8.51 -0.92
N ALA A 90 -13.93 -9.05 -0.94
CA ALA A 90 -15.17 -8.27 -1.03
C ALA A 90 -15.38 -7.40 0.23
N LEU A 91 -15.17 -7.96 1.42
CA LEU A 91 -15.29 -7.22 2.67
C LEU A 91 -14.26 -6.08 2.78
N ARG A 92 -13.02 -6.32 2.32
CA ARG A 92 -11.99 -5.26 2.21
C ARG A 92 -12.39 -4.19 1.20
N ALA A 93 -12.88 -4.59 0.03
CA ALA A 93 -13.32 -3.66 -1.00
C ALA A 93 -14.40 -2.72 -0.45
N LEU A 94 -15.39 -3.27 0.24
CA LEU A 94 -16.47 -2.50 0.84
C LEU A 94 -15.94 -1.56 1.92
N ALA A 95 -15.13 -2.05 2.86
CA ALA A 95 -14.60 -1.25 3.95
C ALA A 95 -13.70 -0.09 3.47
N VAL A 96 -12.77 -0.38 2.55
CA VAL A 96 -11.87 0.65 1.99
C VAL A 96 -12.67 1.64 1.13
N GLY A 97 -13.56 1.15 0.28
CA GLY A 97 -14.39 2.00 -0.56
C GLY A 97 -15.29 2.92 0.26
N LEU A 98 -15.90 2.43 1.33
CA LEU A 98 -16.73 3.22 2.25
C LEU A 98 -15.96 4.39 2.84
N VAL A 99 -14.75 4.13 3.35
CA VAL A 99 -13.88 5.19 3.88
C VAL A 99 -13.59 6.24 2.81
N ILE A 100 -13.24 5.84 1.58
CA ILE A 100 -12.93 6.79 0.50
C ILE A 100 -14.17 7.59 0.09
N VAL A 101 -15.30 6.91 -0.18
CA VAL A 101 -16.56 7.54 -0.58
C VAL A 101 -16.96 8.59 0.45
N TYR A 102 -16.97 8.22 1.73
CA TYR A 102 -17.41 9.11 2.80
C TYR A 102 -16.40 10.24 3.07
N THR A 103 -15.09 9.97 2.98
CA THR A 103 -14.05 11.02 3.12
C THR A 103 -14.18 12.10 2.03
N ILE A 104 -14.57 11.71 0.82
CA ILE A 104 -14.75 12.66 -0.29
C ILE A 104 -16.11 13.38 -0.17
N ALA A 105 -17.18 12.67 0.20
CA ALA A 105 -18.53 13.23 0.26
C ALA A 105 -18.75 14.15 1.46
N LEU A 106 -18.21 13.81 2.64
CA LEU A 106 -18.47 14.52 3.89
C LEU A 106 -18.20 16.04 3.84
N PRO A 107 -17.10 16.54 3.25
CA PRO A 107 -16.90 17.98 3.12
C PRO A 107 -18.00 18.69 2.32
N PHE A 108 -18.62 18.03 1.33
CA PHE A 108 -19.73 18.62 0.57
C PHE A 108 -21.01 18.66 1.40
N TYR A 109 -21.33 17.60 2.15
CA TYR A 109 -22.50 17.60 3.03
C TYR A 109 -22.40 18.67 4.11
N LEU A 110 -21.21 18.86 4.69
CA LEU A 110 -21.02 19.87 5.73
C LEU A 110 -20.99 21.31 5.19
N PHE A 111 -20.34 21.56 4.05
CA PHE A 111 -20.02 22.93 3.63
C PHE A 111 -20.61 23.35 2.28
N PHE A 112 -21.32 22.45 1.61
CA PHE A 112 -21.92 22.68 0.31
C PHE A 112 -23.31 21.99 0.25
N PRO A 113 -24.26 22.40 1.11
CA PRO A 113 -25.58 21.80 1.15
C PRO A 113 -26.31 22.04 -0.17
N VAL A 114 -26.87 20.97 -0.71
CA VAL A 114 -27.66 20.95 -1.95
C VAL A 114 -28.95 20.23 -1.62
N THR A 115 -30.05 20.96 -1.63
CA THR A 115 -31.41 20.43 -1.43
C THR A 115 -31.84 19.53 -2.59
N ASN A 116 -32.53 18.44 -2.27
CA ASN A 116 -33.15 17.54 -3.22
C ASN A 116 -34.15 18.25 -4.16
N VAL A 117 -34.39 17.69 -5.35
CA VAL A 117 -35.12 18.39 -6.43
C VAL A 117 -36.54 18.74 -6.02
N TYR A 118 -37.29 17.79 -5.47
CA TYR A 118 -38.68 18.04 -5.09
C TYR A 118 -38.80 19.09 -3.98
N THR A 119 -37.89 19.12 -2.99
CA THR A 119 -37.93 20.13 -1.92
C THR A 119 -37.54 21.51 -2.45
N TYR A 120 -36.55 21.59 -3.34
CA TYR A 120 -36.16 22.84 -3.99
C TYR A 120 -37.34 23.50 -4.73
N TYR A 121 -38.14 22.71 -5.45
CA TYR A 121 -39.35 23.21 -6.14
C TYR A 121 -40.60 23.26 -5.26
N SER A 122 -40.50 22.96 -3.96
CA SER A 122 -41.64 22.91 -3.02
C SER A 122 -42.77 21.95 -3.48
N LEU A 123 -42.38 20.81 -4.06
CA LEU A 123 -43.27 19.75 -4.53
C LEU A 123 -43.44 18.66 -3.47
N ASN A 124 -44.55 17.92 -3.55
CA ASN A 124 -44.74 16.70 -2.78
C ASN A 124 -43.76 15.61 -3.23
N SER A 125 -43.24 14.82 -2.28
CA SER A 125 -42.36 13.71 -2.60
C SER A 125 -43.12 12.55 -3.26
N ALA A 126 -42.40 11.70 -4.01
CA ALA A 126 -43.01 10.48 -4.55
C ALA A 126 -43.57 9.57 -3.45
N PHE A 127 -42.95 9.61 -2.26
CA PHE A 127 -43.40 8.88 -1.08
C PHE A 127 -44.72 9.42 -0.55
N SER A 128 -44.85 10.74 -0.36
CA SER A 128 -46.09 11.33 0.15
C SER A 128 -47.29 11.06 -0.77
N ASN A 129 -47.05 10.94 -2.08
CA ASN A 129 -48.11 10.67 -3.05
C ASN A 129 -48.52 9.19 -3.12
N THR A 130 -47.63 8.26 -2.73
CA THR A 130 -47.84 6.82 -2.96
C THR A 130 -47.92 6.03 -1.65
N ILE A 131 -46.97 6.24 -0.74
CA ILE A 131 -46.85 5.53 0.55
C ILE A 131 -46.32 6.50 1.62
N PRO A 132 -47.17 7.36 2.22
CA PRO A 132 -46.74 8.42 3.14
C PRO A 132 -45.92 7.93 4.35
N SER A 133 -46.19 6.72 4.83
CA SER A 133 -45.49 6.13 5.97
C SER A 133 -43.99 5.85 5.72
N MET A 134 -43.54 5.83 4.46
CA MET A 134 -42.15 5.53 4.10
C MET A 134 -41.22 6.74 4.15
N GLU A 135 -41.74 7.96 4.17
CA GLU A 135 -40.92 9.17 4.18
C GLU A 135 -40.09 9.29 5.47
N HIS A 136 -40.65 8.92 6.62
CA HIS A 136 -39.91 8.88 7.88
C HIS A 136 -38.75 7.87 7.84
N PHE A 137 -38.94 6.71 7.20
CA PHE A 137 -37.89 5.70 7.07
C PHE A 137 -36.74 6.20 6.19
N PHE A 138 -37.08 6.90 5.11
CA PHE A 138 -36.10 7.52 4.22
C PHE A 138 -35.21 8.52 4.99
N TYR A 139 -35.83 9.47 5.67
CA TYR A 139 -35.12 10.53 6.43
C TYR A 139 -34.47 10.08 7.74
N ALA A 140 -34.61 8.81 8.13
CA ALA A 140 -33.85 8.26 9.26
C ALA A 140 -32.35 8.09 8.95
N THR A 141 -31.97 8.10 7.67
CA THR A 141 -30.59 7.82 7.22
C THR A 141 -30.02 8.85 6.25
N THR A 142 -30.78 9.89 5.91
CA THR A 142 -30.37 11.00 5.05
C THR A 142 -31.08 12.28 5.47
N THR A 143 -30.58 13.43 5.02
CA THR A 143 -31.23 14.75 5.17
C THR A 143 -31.68 15.29 3.82
N TYR A 144 -32.48 16.37 3.82
CA TYR A 144 -33.07 16.97 2.62
C TYR A 144 -32.02 17.67 1.73
N ASN A 145 -30.87 18.02 2.30
CA ASN A 145 -29.81 18.90 1.78
C ASN A 145 -28.45 18.19 1.58
N ASN A 146 -28.37 16.88 1.83
CA ASN A 146 -27.20 16.05 1.53
C ASN A 146 -27.28 15.41 0.14
N CYS A 147 -27.64 16.20 -0.87
CA CYS A 147 -27.87 15.67 -2.22
C CYS A 147 -26.55 15.45 -3.00
N PHE A 148 -25.58 16.38 -2.91
CA PHE A 148 -24.33 16.35 -3.68
C PHE A 148 -23.09 16.00 -2.85
N PRO A 149 -22.20 15.09 -3.32
CA PRO A 149 -22.41 14.11 -4.39
C PRO A 149 -23.39 13.01 -3.94
N SER A 150 -24.07 12.32 -4.86
CA SER A 150 -25.08 11.32 -4.46
C SER A 150 -24.46 10.10 -3.78
N LEU A 151 -24.66 9.95 -2.45
CA LEU A 151 -24.17 8.81 -1.67
C LEU A 151 -24.83 7.51 -2.11
N HIS A 152 -26.13 7.55 -2.41
CA HIS A 152 -26.91 6.39 -2.84
C HIS A 152 -26.30 5.73 -4.08
N VAL A 153 -25.95 6.55 -5.08
CA VAL A 153 -25.31 6.11 -6.31
C VAL A 153 -23.91 5.54 -6.02
N ALA A 154 -23.08 6.29 -5.28
CA ALA A 154 -21.73 5.86 -4.97
C ALA A 154 -21.70 4.54 -4.19
N MET A 155 -22.60 4.38 -3.22
CA MET A 155 -22.73 3.19 -2.38
C MET A 155 -23.31 1.99 -3.13
N ALA A 156 -24.33 2.18 -3.96
CA ALA A 156 -24.90 1.10 -4.77
C ALA A 156 -23.85 0.53 -5.75
N LEU A 157 -23.11 1.41 -6.43
CA LEU A 157 -22.00 1.02 -7.29
C LEU A 157 -20.85 0.38 -6.50
N LEU A 158 -20.54 0.87 -5.29
CA LEU A 158 -19.52 0.28 -4.43
C LEU A 158 -19.89 -1.14 -3.97
N ILE A 159 -21.16 -1.40 -3.67
CA ILE A 159 -21.64 -2.76 -3.35
C ILE A 159 -21.46 -3.66 -4.57
N ALA A 160 -21.89 -3.21 -5.75
CA ALA A 160 -21.71 -3.96 -6.99
C ALA A 160 -20.22 -4.26 -7.25
N LYS A 161 -19.34 -3.27 -7.08
CA LYS A 161 -17.88 -3.44 -7.18
C LYS A 161 -17.33 -4.40 -6.11
N SER A 162 -17.79 -4.31 -4.87
CA SER A 162 -17.34 -5.21 -3.80
C SER A 162 -17.77 -6.65 -4.08
N SER A 163 -18.97 -6.83 -4.65
CA SER A 163 -19.48 -8.13 -5.06
C SER A 163 -18.66 -8.78 -6.18
N SER A 164 -17.95 -8.00 -7.01
CA SER A 164 -17.13 -8.56 -8.10
C SER A 164 -15.96 -9.42 -7.58
N PHE A 165 -15.63 -9.32 -6.29
CA PHE A 165 -14.64 -10.15 -5.62
C PHE A 165 -15.23 -11.42 -4.98
N VAL A 166 -16.55 -11.62 -5.03
CA VAL A 166 -17.27 -12.81 -4.56
C VAL A 166 -17.36 -13.84 -5.68
N SER A 167 -17.29 -15.13 -5.37
CA SER A 167 -17.33 -16.17 -6.41
C SER A 167 -18.69 -16.34 -7.10
N ASN A 168 -19.78 -15.96 -6.42
CA ASN A 168 -21.15 -16.14 -6.90
C ASN A 168 -21.56 -15.10 -7.97
N ARG A 169 -21.60 -15.51 -9.24
CA ARG A 169 -21.99 -14.65 -10.37
C ARG A 169 -23.44 -14.15 -10.32
N ARG A 170 -24.39 -14.94 -9.79
CA ARG A 170 -25.80 -14.50 -9.70
C ARG A 170 -25.92 -13.30 -8.77
N TYR A 171 -25.17 -13.31 -7.67
CA TYR A 171 -25.11 -12.21 -6.73
C TYR A 171 -24.48 -10.95 -7.34
N GLN A 172 -23.42 -11.11 -8.15
CA GLN A 172 -22.82 -10.01 -8.90
C GLN A 172 -23.82 -9.34 -9.84
N TYR A 173 -24.55 -10.13 -10.64
CA TYR A 173 -25.59 -9.58 -11.53
C TYR A 173 -26.71 -8.89 -10.75
N PHE A 174 -27.18 -9.50 -9.66
CA PHE A 174 -28.21 -8.91 -8.81
C PHE A 174 -27.81 -7.54 -8.26
N THR A 175 -26.59 -7.41 -7.73
CA THR A 175 -26.10 -6.12 -7.20
C THR A 175 -25.85 -5.08 -8.30
N LEU A 176 -25.41 -5.51 -9.49
CA LEU A 176 -25.26 -4.62 -10.65
C LEU A 176 -26.62 -4.08 -11.14
N VAL A 177 -27.61 -4.96 -11.29
CA VAL A 177 -28.98 -4.58 -11.66
C VAL A 177 -29.59 -3.68 -10.59
N THR A 178 -29.36 -3.98 -9.31
CA THR A 178 -29.80 -3.11 -8.20
C THR A 178 -29.15 -1.73 -8.28
N ALA A 179 -27.85 -1.64 -8.55
CA ALA A 179 -27.17 -0.36 -8.70
C ALA A 179 -27.71 0.47 -9.88
N ALA A 180 -27.94 -0.16 -11.04
CA ALA A 180 -28.58 0.50 -12.17
C ALA A 180 -30.01 0.96 -11.82
N GLY A 181 -30.78 0.09 -11.15
CA GLY A 181 -32.12 0.42 -10.66
C GLY A 181 -32.13 1.61 -9.72
N VAL A 182 -31.18 1.70 -8.79
CA VAL A 182 -31.05 2.84 -7.86
C VAL A 182 -30.74 4.14 -8.60
N ILE A 183 -29.80 4.13 -9.54
CA ILE A 183 -29.46 5.31 -10.35
C ILE A 183 -30.69 5.83 -11.10
N ILE A 184 -31.48 4.92 -11.69
CA ILE A 184 -32.71 5.29 -12.39
C ILE A 184 -33.77 5.79 -11.40
N SER A 185 -33.97 5.09 -10.27
CA SER A 185 -34.93 5.45 -9.24
C SER A 185 -34.72 6.87 -8.72
N VAL A 186 -33.48 7.26 -8.41
CA VAL A 186 -33.22 8.56 -7.77
C VAL A 186 -33.54 9.75 -8.68
N ILE A 187 -33.35 9.59 -9.99
CA ILE A 187 -33.74 10.58 -11.00
C ILE A 187 -35.25 10.55 -11.24
N TYR A 188 -35.81 9.36 -11.47
CA TYR A 188 -37.24 9.21 -11.78
C TYR A 188 -38.12 9.72 -10.66
N LEU A 189 -37.78 9.44 -9.40
CA LEU A 189 -38.51 9.91 -8.22
C LEU A 189 -38.23 11.39 -7.88
N ALA A 190 -37.52 12.12 -8.75
CA ALA A 190 -37.14 13.52 -8.58
C ALA A 190 -36.51 13.81 -7.20
N ILE A 191 -35.66 12.90 -6.73
CA ILE A 191 -34.92 13.06 -5.47
C ILE A 191 -33.60 13.76 -5.78
N HIS A 192 -32.82 13.18 -6.69
CA HIS A 192 -31.48 13.64 -7.02
C HIS A 192 -31.46 14.43 -8.33
N TRP A 193 -30.53 15.37 -8.44
CA TRP A 193 -30.24 16.10 -9.69
C TRP A 193 -29.53 15.15 -10.70
N PHE A 194 -29.09 15.61 -11.86
CA PHE A 194 -28.19 14.82 -12.73
C PHE A 194 -26.72 15.00 -12.33
N ILE A 195 -26.31 16.21 -11.97
CA ILE A 195 -24.93 16.58 -11.64
C ILE A 195 -24.46 15.89 -10.35
N ASP A 196 -25.33 15.69 -9.37
CA ASP A 196 -25.04 14.92 -8.16
C ASP A 196 -24.96 13.41 -8.39
N VAL A 197 -25.73 12.84 -9.32
CA VAL A 197 -25.55 11.46 -9.79
C VAL A 197 -24.19 11.33 -10.47
N ILE A 198 -23.81 12.27 -11.34
CA ILE A 198 -22.48 12.32 -11.95
C ILE A 198 -21.40 12.45 -10.87
N GLY A 199 -21.61 13.31 -9.85
CA GLY A 199 -20.73 13.45 -8.69
C GLY A 199 -20.56 12.13 -7.93
N GLY A 200 -21.65 11.42 -7.67
CA GLY A 200 -21.64 10.10 -7.03
C GLY A 200 -20.87 9.05 -7.84
N ILE A 201 -21.04 9.03 -9.17
CA ILE A 201 -20.28 8.16 -10.08
C ILE A 201 -18.79 8.53 -10.04
N ALA A 202 -18.44 9.82 -10.05
CA ALA A 202 -17.05 10.26 -9.99
C ALA A 202 -16.38 9.82 -8.68
N VAL A 203 -17.06 10.00 -7.54
CA VAL A 203 -16.59 9.51 -6.22
C VAL A 203 -16.42 7.99 -6.24
N PHE A 204 -17.36 7.26 -6.82
CA PHE A 204 -17.26 5.81 -6.98
C PHE A 204 -16.05 5.41 -7.83
N ILE A 205 -15.76 6.08 -8.95
CA ILE A 205 -14.61 5.76 -9.80
C ILE A 205 -13.31 5.87 -9.00
N VAL A 206 -13.14 6.95 -8.24
CA VAL A 206 -11.96 7.14 -7.37
C VAL A 206 -11.87 6.01 -6.33
N ALA A 207 -12.97 5.70 -5.65
CA ALA A 207 -13.02 4.62 -4.67
C ALA A 207 -12.70 3.25 -5.30
N SER A 208 -13.24 2.97 -6.50
CA SER A 208 -13.04 1.73 -7.25
C SER A 208 -11.57 1.52 -7.62
N LEU A 209 -10.87 2.56 -8.09
CA LEU A 209 -9.44 2.50 -8.40
C LEU A 209 -8.59 2.17 -7.16
N ILE A 210 -8.92 2.75 -6.00
CA ILE A 210 -8.22 2.48 -4.74
C ILE A 210 -8.53 1.07 -4.23
N VAL A 211 -9.78 0.62 -4.37
CA VAL A 211 -10.20 -0.74 -4.04
C VAL A 211 -9.45 -1.78 -4.88
N ASP A 212 -9.35 -1.56 -6.19
CA ASP A 212 -8.60 -2.44 -7.09
C ASP A 212 -7.12 -2.48 -6.72
N HIS A 213 -6.51 -1.32 -6.45
CA HIS A 213 -5.14 -1.28 -5.97
C HIS A 213 -4.98 -2.04 -4.65
N SER A 214 -5.87 -1.85 -3.68
CA SER A 214 -5.83 -2.53 -2.38
C SER A 214 -6.00 -4.05 -2.50
N ASN A 215 -6.76 -4.52 -3.48
CA ASN A 215 -6.98 -5.94 -3.74
C ASN A 215 -6.02 -6.55 -4.77
N SER A 216 -5.05 -5.77 -5.27
CA SER A 216 -4.05 -6.27 -6.21
C SER A 216 -3.18 -7.38 -5.60
N ILE A 217 -2.62 -8.21 -6.48
CA ILE A 217 -1.73 -9.31 -6.09
C ILE A 217 -0.49 -8.75 -5.38
N GLU A 218 0.06 -7.63 -5.85
CA GLU A 218 1.19 -6.96 -5.23
C GLU A 218 0.90 -6.55 -3.79
N GLN A 219 -0.28 -5.98 -3.53
CA GLN A 219 -0.67 -5.63 -2.16
C GLN A 219 -0.92 -6.87 -1.29
N GLU A 220 -1.39 -7.97 -1.87
CA GLU A 220 -1.49 -9.24 -1.17
C GLU A 220 -0.11 -9.76 -0.75
N VAL A 221 0.87 -9.75 -1.68
CA VAL A 221 2.25 -10.15 -1.43
C VAL A 221 2.90 -9.23 -0.38
N ILE A 222 2.77 -7.90 -0.52
CA ILE A 222 3.31 -6.92 0.44
C ILE A 222 2.82 -7.22 1.85
N ARG A 223 1.55 -7.53 2.06
CA ARG A 223 1.01 -7.88 3.39
C ARG A 223 1.62 -9.16 3.97
N LYS A 224 1.98 -10.14 3.12
CA LYS A 224 2.62 -11.39 3.52
C LYS A 224 4.09 -11.20 3.86
N VAL A 225 4.82 -10.42 3.06
CA VAL A 225 6.28 -10.28 3.19
C VAL A 225 6.72 -9.12 4.07
N THR A 226 5.82 -8.19 4.42
CA THR A 226 6.16 -7.05 5.28
C THR A 226 6.02 -7.45 6.75
N PRO A 227 7.08 -7.29 7.57
CA PRO A 227 7.03 -7.50 9.01
C PRO A 227 5.95 -6.61 9.66
N SER A 228 5.20 -7.19 10.59
CA SER A 228 4.21 -6.49 11.42
C SER A 228 4.89 -5.57 12.41
N PHE A 229 4.11 -4.67 13.01
CA PHE A 229 4.61 -3.78 14.06
C PHE A 229 5.25 -4.53 15.24
N ARG A 230 4.65 -5.65 15.67
CA ARG A 230 5.18 -6.47 16.77
C ARG A 230 6.50 -7.15 16.39
N GLU A 231 6.58 -7.73 15.20
CA GLU A 231 7.81 -8.34 14.68
C GLU A 231 8.93 -7.30 14.56
N ARG A 232 8.62 -6.09 14.05
CA ARG A 232 9.58 -4.97 13.97
C ARG A 232 10.09 -4.54 15.33
N LYS A 233 9.20 -4.44 16.32
CA LYS A 233 9.58 -4.07 17.69
C LYS A 233 10.54 -5.09 18.28
N ALA A 234 10.23 -6.39 18.17
CA ALA A 234 11.10 -7.46 18.66
C ALA A 234 12.48 -7.43 17.98
N ILE A 235 12.54 -7.24 16.65
CA ILE A 235 13.81 -7.10 15.92
C ILE A 235 14.61 -5.91 16.43
N ASN A 236 13.98 -4.75 16.62
CA ASN A 236 14.65 -3.55 17.12
C ASN A 236 15.19 -3.73 18.54
N GLU A 237 14.44 -4.38 19.43
CA GLU A 237 14.90 -4.71 20.79
C GLU A 237 16.12 -5.64 20.74
N THR A 238 16.07 -6.70 19.92
CA THR A 238 17.20 -7.60 19.68
C THR A 238 18.43 -6.86 19.14
N VAL A 239 18.26 -5.97 18.17
CA VAL A 239 19.36 -5.16 17.60
C VAL A 239 20.01 -4.28 18.67
N VAL A 240 19.22 -3.58 19.48
CA VAL A 240 19.73 -2.71 20.55
C VAL A 240 20.53 -3.53 21.56
N GLU A 241 20.02 -4.70 21.94
CA GLU A 241 20.72 -5.60 22.86
C GLU A 241 22.03 -6.12 22.26
N LEU A 242 22.01 -6.55 21.00
CA LEU A 242 23.19 -7.07 20.30
C LEU A 242 24.29 -6.01 20.20
N ILE A 243 23.94 -4.78 19.79
CA ILE A 243 24.87 -3.63 19.76
C ILE A 243 25.49 -3.40 21.13
N LYS A 244 24.67 -3.38 22.19
CA LYS A 244 25.14 -3.20 23.57
C LYS A 244 26.07 -4.33 24.00
N ARG A 245 25.80 -5.57 23.58
CA ARG A 245 26.64 -6.74 23.89
C ARG A 245 28.01 -6.63 23.21
N VAL A 246 28.04 -6.21 21.95
CA VAL A 246 29.28 -5.94 21.21
C VAL A 246 30.08 -4.81 21.87
N GLN A 247 29.45 -3.67 22.17
CA GLN A 247 30.11 -2.54 22.84
C GLN A 247 30.72 -2.94 24.19
N ASN A 248 29.98 -3.69 25.00
CA ASN A 248 30.46 -4.17 26.30
C ASN A 248 31.63 -5.13 26.17
N TYR A 249 31.60 -6.03 25.17
CA TYR A 249 32.70 -6.95 24.92
C TYR A 249 33.97 -6.19 24.50
N CYS A 250 33.83 -5.24 23.56
CA CYS A 250 34.94 -4.39 23.12
C CYS A 250 35.56 -3.63 24.30
N SER A 251 34.73 -2.99 25.12
CA SER A 251 35.18 -2.22 26.28
C SER A 251 35.92 -3.07 27.30
N LYS A 252 35.39 -4.26 27.63
CA LYS A 252 36.02 -5.20 28.59
C LYS A 252 37.35 -5.76 28.11
N LYS A 253 37.56 -5.86 26.79
CA LYS A 253 38.77 -6.39 26.19
C LYS A 253 39.75 -5.31 25.72
N GLY A 254 39.44 -4.03 25.93
CA GLY A 254 40.26 -2.91 25.44
C GLY A 254 40.33 -2.85 23.92
N ILE A 255 39.31 -3.35 23.22
CA ILE A 255 39.24 -3.32 21.76
C ILE A 255 38.60 -1.98 21.36
N GLU A 256 39.37 -1.13 20.68
CA GLU A 256 38.87 0.13 20.13
C GLU A 256 38.05 -0.15 18.87
N ALA A 257 36.78 -0.50 19.00
CA ALA A 257 35.89 -0.69 17.86
C ALA A 257 34.43 -0.39 18.18
N ASN A 258 33.68 0.09 17.19
CA ASN A 258 32.28 0.51 17.36
C ASN A 258 31.36 -0.34 16.49
N PRO A 259 30.32 -1.00 17.04
CA PRO A 259 29.32 -1.68 16.22
C PRO A 259 28.42 -0.69 15.49
N LEU A 260 28.04 -1.06 14.27
CA LEU A 260 27.12 -0.34 13.41
C LEU A 260 26.15 -1.34 12.78
N LEU A 261 24.85 -1.11 12.94
CA LEU A 261 23.82 -1.85 12.21
C LEU A 261 23.84 -1.44 10.74
N VAL A 262 23.96 -2.41 9.85
CA VAL A 262 23.91 -2.21 8.40
C VAL A 262 22.85 -3.13 7.78
N GLY A 263 22.93 -3.32 6.47
CA GLY A 263 22.13 -4.34 5.80
C GLY A 263 20.64 -4.03 5.77
N SER A 264 19.86 -5.06 5.45
CA SER A 264 18.44 -4.86 5.13
C SER A 264 17.59 -4.45 6.33
N VAL A 265 18.00 -4.82 7.55
CA VAL A 265 17.39 -4.37 8.81
C VAL A 265 17.62 -2.88 9.03
N ALA A 266 18.86 -2.38 8.89
CA ALA A 266 19.14 -0.93 9.00
C ALA A 266 18.33 -0.06 8.04
N LYS A 267 18.09 -0.60 6.83
CA LYS A 267 17.40 0.10 5.73
C LYS A 267 15.89 -0.12 5.76
N ASP A 268 15.40 -1.03 6.60
CA ASP A 268 14.00 -1.46 6.66
C ASP A 268 13.48 -1.97 5.29
N THR A 269 14.26 -2.84 4.64
CA THR A 269 13.95 -3.45 3.34
C THR A 269 13.95 -4.98 3.38
N TYR A 270 14.08 -5.58 4.57
CA TYR A 270 14.08 -7.02 4.79
C TYR A 270 12.68 -7.65 4.59
N LEU A 271 12.66 -8.92 4.19
CA LEU A 271 11.44 -9.73 4.11
C LEU A 271 11.14 -10.35 5.47
N ARG A 272 9.86 -10.55 5.78
CA ARG A 272 9.39 -11.10 7.07
C ARG A 272 10.04 -12.46 7.41
N ASP A 273 10.21 -13.32 6.41
CA ASP A 273 10.71 -14.69 6.51
C ASP A 273 12.23 -14.80 6.28
N SER A 274 12.93 -13.68 6.14
CA SER A 274 14.37 -13.64 5.85
C SER A 274 14.97 -12.43 6.55
N VAL A 275 14.89 -12.45 7.89
CA VAL A 275 15.48 -11.42 8.76
C VAL A 275 16.90 -11.83 9.09
N ASP A 276 17.86 -10.99 8.71
CA ASP A 276 19.27 -11.14 9.07
C ASP A 276 19.77 -9.83 9.69
N ILE A 277 20.37 -9.92 10.88
CA ILE A 277 20.87 -8.77 11.63
C ILE A 277 22.36 -8.61 11.37
N ASP A 278 22.69 -7.69 10.46
CA ASP A 278 24.06 -7.39 10.07
C ASP A 278 24.70 -6.33 11.01
N ILE A 279 25.62 -6.75 11.88
CA ILE A 279 26.42 -5.85 12.72
C ILE A 279 27.85 -5.76 12.22
N PHE A 280 28.22 -4.58 11.73
CA PHE A 280 29.59 -4.30 11.31
C PHE A 280 30.35 -3.67 12.47
N VAL A 281 31.53 -4.20 12.78
CA VAL A 281 32.37 -3.72 13.88
C VAL A 281 33.49 -2.86 13.31
N LEU A 282 33.39 -1.55 13.51
CA LEU A 282 34.25 -0.53 12.90
C LEU A 282 35.55 -0.32 13.68
N PHE A 283 36.65 -0.89 13.20
CA PHE A 283 38.01 -0.73 13.73
C PHE A 283 38.73 0.51 13.16
N PRO A 284 39.65 1.14 13.90
CA PRO A 284 40.55 2.16 13.38
C PRO A 284 41.32 1.67 12.15
N LYS A 285 41.60 2.60 11.22
CA LYS A 285 42.40 2.31 10.03
C LYS A 285 43.82 1.84 10.34
N SER A 286 44.35 2.21 11.51
CA SER A 286 45.66 1.81 12.00
C SER A 286 45.72 0.38 12.53
N THR A 287 44.58 -0.30 12.71
CA THR A 287 44.54 -1.68 13.19
C THR A 287 45.12 -2.63 12.12
N PRO A 288 46.11 -3.47 12.45
CA PRO A 288 46.61 -4.49 11.54
C PRO A 288 45.53 -5.49 11.11
N ARG A 289 45.58 -6.00 9.87
CA ARG A 289 44.54 -6.88 9.30
C ARG A 289 44.37 -8.18 10.08
N ASP A 290 45.47 -8.82 10.47
CA ASP A 290 45.48 -10.01 11.32
C ASP A 290 44.81 -9.76 12.68
N LEU A 291 45.04 -8.59 13.26
CA LEU A 291 44.42 -8.20 14.53
C LEU A 291 42.92 -7.94 14.36
N LEU A 292 42.51 -7.26 13.29
CA LEU A 292 41.10 -7.02 12.94
C LEU A 292 40.34 -8.34 12.79
N GLU A 293 40.91 -9.30 12.06
CA GLU A 293 40.30 -10.62 11.84
C GLU A 293 40.18 -11.39 13.16
N LYS A 294 41.28 -11.48 13.92
CA LYS A 294 41.31 -12.19 15.21
C LYS A 294 40.33 -11.59 16.22
N GLN A 295 40.32 -10.25 16.35
CA GLN A 295 39.43 -9.56 17.27
C GLN A 295 37.97 -9.65 16.81
N GLY A 296 37.69 -9.45 15.52
CA GLY A 296 36.36 -9.61 14.93
C GLY A 296 35.75 -10.98 15.18
N LEU A 297 36.51 -12.05 14.88
CA LEU A 297 36.10 -13.43 15.18
C LEU A 297 35.86 -13.65 16.67
N SER A 298 36.72 -13.09 17.53
CA SER A 298 36.55 -13.23 18.99
C SER A 298 35.24 -12.61 19.50
N ILE A 299 34.83 -11.47 18.93
CA ILE A 299 33.56 -10.80 19.26
C ILE A 299 32.39 -11.68 18.84
N GLY A 300 32.40 -12.13 17.59
CA GLY A 300 31.36 -13.01 17.05
C GLY A 300 31.20 -14.29 17.84
N ARG A 301 32.31 -14.96 18.16
CA ARG A 301 32.34 -16.15 19.01
C ARG A 301 31.73 -15.86 20.38
N ALA A 302 32.13 -14.79 21.05
CA ALA A 302 31.67 -14.54 22.41
C ALA A 302 30.17 -14.23 22.53
N ILE A 303 29.52 -13.81 21.45
CA ILE A 303 28.17 -13.22 21.50
C ILE A 303 27.12 -14.12 20.84
N LEU A 304 27.44 -14.75 19.70
CA LEU A 304 26.49 -15.56 18.94
C LEU A 304 26.51 -17.02 19.40
N ILE A 305 25.34 -17.66 19.37
CA ILE A 305 25.17 -19.10 19.54
C ILE A 305 24.95 -19.76 18.17
N GLU A 306 25.02 -21.10 18.09
CA GLU A 306 24.82 -21.84 16.82
C GLU A 306 25.62 -21.23 15.66
N ARG A 307 26.91 -20.98 15.94
CA ARG A 307 27.74 -20.10 15.13
C ARG A 307 28.57 -20.87 14.10
N GLU A 308 28.73 -20.26 12.94
CA GLU A 308 29.61 -20.69 11.85
C GLU A 308 30.57 -19.55 11.49
N GLU A 309 31.82 -19.89 11.22
CA GLU A 309 32.79 -18.94 10.67
C GLU A 309 32.73 -18.99 9.16
N LYS A 310 32.48 -17.84 8.55
CA LYS A 310 32.41 -17.69 7.10
C LYS A 310 33.53 -16.80 6.60
N TYR A 311 33.79 -16.92 5.31
CA TYR A 311 34.81 -16.14 4.63
C TYR A 311 34.17 -15.39 3.46
N ALA A 312 34.49 -14.11 3.34
CA ALA A 312 34.21 -13.30 2.17
C ALA A 312 35.52 -12.63 1.71
N GLU A 313 35.74 -11.37 2.10
CA GLU A 313 37.04 -10.69 1.93
C GLU A 313 38.01 -11.01 3.08
N HIS A 314 37.45 -11.22 4.27
CA HIS A 314 38.13 -11.71 5.45
C HIS A 314 37.10 -12.49 6.29
N PRO A 315 37.54 -13.26 7.31
CA PRO A 315 36.64 -14.05 8.14
C PRO A 315 35.63 -13.20 8.91
N TYR A 316 34.43 -13.75 9.10
CA TYR A 316 33.36 -13.20 9.95
C TYR A 316 32.58 -14.32 10.62
N VAL A 317 31.77 -13.98 11.63
CA VAL A 317 30.95 -14.97 12.34
C VAL A 317 29.49 -14.74 12.04
N ARG A 318 28.81 -15.82 11.65
CA ARG A 318 27.36 -15.88 11.51
C ARG A 318 26.80 -16.82 12.57
N GLY A 319 25.62 -16.54 13.09
CA GLY A 319 24.98 -17.40 14.10
C GLY A 319 23.63 -16.85 14.52
N LYS A 320 23.12 -17.33 15.65
CA LYS A 320 21.85 -16.89 16.22
C LYS A 320 22.05 -15.94 17.40
N PHE A 321 21.14 -14.96 17.53
CA PHE A 321 21.00 -14.10 18.70
C PHE A 321 19.52 -13.80 18.97
N ASN A 322 19.02 -14.14 20.16
CA ASN A 322 17.59 -14.08 20.52
C ASN A 322 16.65 -14.72 19.47
N GLY A 323 17.09 -15.82 18.86
CA GLY A 323 16.34 -16.56 17.83
C GLY A 323 16.43 -15.99 16.40
N PHE A 324 17.08 -14.83 16.20
CA PHE A 324 17.30 -14.24 14.88
C PHE A 324 18.67 -14.62 14.33
N ASP A 325 18.79 -14.75 13.00
CA ASP A 325 20.09 -14.79 12.34
C ASP A 325 20.80 -13.45 12.50
N ALA A 326 22.09 -13.51 12.82
CA ALA A 326 22.93 -12.35 12.99
C ALA A 326 24.34 -12.62 12.47
N GLU A 327 24.94 -11.58 11.88
CA GLU A 327 26.30 -11.58 11.38
C GLU A 327 27.11 -10.49 12.09
N ILE A 328 28.30 -10.87 12.57
CA ILE A 328 29.28 -9.95 13.15
C ILE A 328 30.47 -9.89 12.21
N VAL A 329 30.57 -8.79 11.48
CA VAL A 329 31.56 -8.58 10.42
C VAL A 329 32.53 -7.48 10.83
N PRO A 330 33.83 -7.75 11.01
CA PRO A 330 34.79 -6.70 11.29
C PRO A 330 35.04 -5.86 10.03
N CYS A 331 35.24 -4.55 10.14
CA CYS A 331 35.68 -3.73 9.01
C CYS A 331 36.38 -2.45 9.47
N TYR A 332 36.97 -1.71 8.54
CA TYR A 332 37.65 -0.46 8.86
C TYR A 332 36.70 0.73 8.89
N ARG A 333 36.92 1.60 9.86
CA ARG A 333 36.30 2.93 9.95
C ARG A 333 37.02 3.87 9.00
N ILE A 334 36.46 4.08 7.82
CA ILE A 334 36.98 5.01 6.81
C ILE A 334 36.11 6.28 6.74
N LYS A 335 36.71 7.43 6.41
CA LYS A 335 35.98 8.70 6.24
C LYS A 335 35.52 8.91 4.81
N ASN A 336 36.31 8.43 3.85
CA ASN A 336 36.05 8.52 2.42
C ASN A 336 36.19 7.14 1.77
N ILE A 337 35.37 6.86 0.74
CA ILE A 337 35.41 5.60 0.00
C ILE A 337 36.77 5.32 -0.64
N ASN A 338 37.53 6.37 -1.00
CA ASN A 338 38.87 6.27 -1.57
C ASN A 338 39.90 5.71 -0.57
N GLU A 339 39.56 5.68 0.73
CA GLU A 339 40.42 5.16 1.79
C GLU A 339 40.15 3.68 2.10
N LYS A 340 39.23 3.01 1.37
CA LYS A 340 38.86 1.61 1.60
C LYS A 340 40.09 0.70 1.55
N LEU A 341 40.15 -0.24 2.47
CA LEU A 341 41.18 -1.29 2.52
C LEU A 341 40.61 -2.66 2.13
N SER A 342 39.31 -2.83 2.31
CA SER A 342 38.57 -4.04 2.02
C SER A 342 37.30 -3.75 1.21
N ALA A 343 36.72 -4.79 0.62
CA ALA A 343 35.42 -4.68 -0.02
C ALA A 343 34.29 -4.32 0.95
N VAL A 344 34.39 -4.77 2.21
CA VAL A 344 33.32 -4.62 3.22
C VAL A 344 33.27 -3.21 3.82
N ASP A 345 34.36 -2.44 3.75
CA ASP A 345 34.41 -1.05 4.26
C ASP A 345 33.44 -0.11 3.51
N ARG A 346 32.93 -0.54 2.34
CA ARG A 346 31.95 0.19 1.53
C ARG A 346 30.53 0.08 2.09
N THR A 347 30.22 -1.00 2.82
CA THR A 347 28.86 -1.32 3.28
C THR A 347 28.23 -0.25 4.19
N PRO A 348 28.97 0.41 5.11
CA PRO A 348 28.45 1.56 5.84
C PRO A 348 27.96 2.70 4.92
N PHE A 349 28.72 3.02 3.86
CA PHE A 349 28.34 4.06 2.90
C PHE A 349 27.15 3.65 2.03
N HIS A 350 27.04 2.38 1.66
CA HIS A 350 25.85 1.85 0.97
C HIS A 350 24.60 2.00 1.85
N THR A 351 24.72 1.66 3.13
CA THR A 351 23.62 1.79 4.11
C THR A 351 23.15 3.23 4.22
N GLU A 352 24.08 4.16 4.41
CA GLU A 352 23.75 5.60 4.49
C GLU A 352 23.21 6.16 3.18
N PHE A 353 23.75 5.73 2.03
CA PHE A 353 23.23 6.12 0.72
C PHE A 353 21.77 5.69 0.55
N VAL A 354 21.44 4.43 0.86
CA VAL A 354 20.06 3.94 0.72
C VAL A 354 19.15 4.63 1.71
N LYS A 355 19.54 4.80 2.99
CA LYS A 355 18.73 5.53 3.97
C LYS A 355 18.41 6.95 3.53
N LYS A 356 19.36 7.65 2.89
CA LYS A 356 19.18 9.01 2.39
C LYS A 356 18.29 9.08 1.13
N ASN A 357 18.32 8.07 0.26
CA ASN A 357 17.70 8.13 -1.07
C ASN A 357 16.46 7.22 -1.24
N LEU A 358 16.18 6.31 -0.30
CA LEU A 358 15.02 5.42 -0.33
C LEU A 358 14.00 5.80 0.77
N PRO A 359 12.97 6.59 0.42
CA PRO A 359 11.94 6.99 1.37
C PRO A 359 11.09 5.81 1.85
N ILE A 360 10.46 5.96 3.02
CA ILE A 360 9.71 4.91 3.71
C ILE A 360 8.63 4.28 2.82
N TRP A 361 7.87 5.09 2.07
CA TRP A 361 6.79 4.61 1.19
C TRP A 361 7.29 3.77 -0.01
N LYS A 362 8.59 3.82 -0.35
CA LYS A 362 9.20 2.98 -1.40
C LYS A 362 9.76 1.66 -0.88
N ARG A 363 9.93 1.46 0.43
CA ARG A 363 10.52 0.23 1.00
C ARG A 363 9.73 -1.02 0.64
N ASN A 364 8.41 -0.92 0.53
CA ASN A 364 7.57 -2.05 0.10
C ASN A 364 7.77 -2.42 -1.37
N GLN A 365 8.20 -1.48 -2.22
CA GLN A 365 8.55 -1.77 -3.61
C GLN A 365 9.84 -2.62 -3.67
N VAL A 366 10.80 -2.36 -2.78
CA VAL A 366 12.00 -3.21 -2.64
C VAL A 366 11.61 -4.61 -2.16
N ARG A 367 10.74 -4.72 -1.16
CA ARG A 367 10.27 -6.03 -0.67
C ARG A 367 9.56 -6.83 -1.76
N LEU A 368 8.72 -6.16 -2.55
CA LEU A 368 8.03 -6.80 -3.67
C LEU A 368 9.01 -7.31 -4.72
N LEU A 369 10.03 -6.51 -5.08
CA LEU A 369 11.08 -6.95 -6.00
C LEU A 369 11.85 -8.14 -5.44
N LYS A 370 12.29 -8.10 -4.18
CA LYS A 370 12.99 -9.21 -3.53
C LYS A 370 12.13 -10.48 -3.54
N GLN A 371 10.84 -10.37 -3.23
CA GLN A 371 9.93 -11.51 -3.25
C GLN A 371 9.72 -12.06 -4.67
N PHE A 372 9.58 -11.19 -5.67
CA PHE A 372 9.48 -11.58 -7.07
C PHE A 372 10.72 -12.37 -7.50
N LEU A 373 11.90 -11.85 -7.20
CA LEU A 373 13.19 -12.49 -7.48
C LEU A 373 13.33 -13.83 -6.74
N LYS A 374 12.91 -13.92 -5.47
CA LYS A 374 12.90 -15.17 -4.71
C LYS A 374 11.97 -16.20 -5.36
N GLY A 375 10.81 -15.76 -5.85
CA GLY A 375 9.83 -16.61 -6.55
C GLY A 375 10.35 -17.20 -7.86
N ILE A 376 11.20 -16.48 -8.59
CA ILE A 376 11.82 -16.97 -9.83
C ILE A 376 13.21 -17.60 -9.63
N GLY A 377 13.69 -17.70 -8.38
CA GLY A 377 15.01 -18.28 -8.07
C GLY A 377 16.19 -17.40 -8.51
N CYS A 378 16.03 -16.08 -8.50
CA CYS A 378 17.07 -15.10 -8.87
C CYS A 378 17.47 -14.15 -7.72
N TYR A 379 17.03 -14.38 -6.48
CA TYR A 379 17.39 -13.54 -5.34
C TYR A 379 18.57 -14.13 -4.57
N GLY A 380 19.64 -13.36 -4.41
CA GLY A 380 20.90 -13.82 -3.82
C GLY A 380 22.08 -13.49 -4.74
N ALA A 381 23.24 -13.18 -4.16
CA ALA A 381 24.48 -12.88 -4.92
C ALA A 381 25.63 -13.84 -4.57
N GLU A 382 25.33 -14.84 -3.75
CA GLU A 382 26.16 -16.00 -3.50
C GLU A 382 26.38 -16.81 -4.78
N ALA A 383 27.51 -17.50 -4.86
CA ALA A 383 27.92 -18.26 -6.05
C ALA A 383 26.97 -19.40 -6.43
N GLU A 384 26.13 -19.87 -5.49
CA GLU A 384 25.09 -20.87 -5.78
C GLU A 384 23.94 -20.28 -6.61
N VAL A 385 23.65 -18.98 -6.44
CA VAL A 385 22.49 -18.32 -7.05
C VAL A 385 22.91 -17.42 -8.21
N GLU A 386 24.03 -16.71 -8.09
CA GLU A 386 24.53 -15.75 -9.11
C GLU A 386 23.44 -14.76 -9.58
N GLY A 387 22.64 -14.26 -8.63
CA GLY A 387 21.45 -13.47 -8.87
C GLY A 387 21.56 -12.02 -8.42
N PHE A 388 20.41 -11.47 -8.05
CA PHE A 388 20.27 -10.08 -7.64
C PHE A 388 20.50 -9.92 -6.13
N SER A 389 21.54 -9.15 -5.77
CA SER A 389 21.79 -8.80 -4.36
C SER A 389 20.70 -7.88 -3.79
N GLY A 390 20.56 -7.88 -2.45
CA GLY A 390 19.65 -6.97 -1.76
C GLY A 390 19.94 -5.49 -2.02
N TYR A 391 21.22 -5.11 -2.13
CA TYR A 391 21.62 -3.74 -2.47
C TYR A 391 21.30 -3.39 -3.92
N LEU A 392 21.49 -4.32 -4.86
CA LEU A 392 21.07 -4.13 -6.26
C LEU A 392 19.56 -3.85 -6.35
N CYS A 393 18.75 -4.63 -5.63
CA CYS A 393 17.30 -4.41 -5.58
C CYS A 393 16.92 -3.00 -5.09
N GLU A 394 17.60 -2.52 -4.06
CA GLU A 394 17.37 -1.17 -3.52
C GLU A 394 17.72 -0.08 -4.52
N LEU A 395 18.87 -0.20 -5.19
CA LEU A 395 19.30 0.76 -6.22
C LEU A 395 18.37 0.80 -7.41
N LEU A 396 17.90 -0.36 -7.89
CA LEU A 396 16.93 -0.44 -8.98
C LEU A 396 15.62 0.28 -8.62
N ILE A 397 15.11 0.09 -7.41
CA ILE A 397 13.91 0.82 -6.96
C ILE A 397 14.16 2.31 -6.74
N ILE A 398 15.36 2.70 -6.29
CA ILE A 398 15.74 4.12 -6.23
C ILE A 398 15.69 4.74 -7.64
N LYS A 399 16.24 4.05 -8.65
CA LYS A 399 16.28 4.53 -10.05
C LYS A 399 14.91 4.61 -10.70
N TYR A 400 14.12 3.53 -10.66
CA TYR A 400 12.87 3.42 -11.41
C TYR A 400 11.63 3.85 -10.60
N GLY A 401 11.76 3.97 -9.28
CA GLY A 401 10.73 4.49 -8.38
C GLY A 401 9.69 3.49 -7.89
N SER A 402 9.35 2.46 -8.68
CA SER A 402 8.43 1.39 -8.29
C SER A 402 8.76 0.06 -8.96
N PHE A 403 8.27 -1.04 -8.38
CA PHE A 403 8.40 -2.39 -8.95
C PHE A 403 7.82 -2.45 -10.38
N LYS A 404 6.60 -1.93 -10.57
CA LYS A 404 5.93 -1.92 -11.89
C LYS A 404 6.72 -1.15 -12.96
N ARG A 405 7.28 0.01 -12.61
CA ARG A 405 8.13 0.79 -13.54
C ARG A 405 9.44 0.08 -13.84
N LEU A 406 10.04 -0.56 -12.83
CA LEU A 406 11.25 -1.37 -13.01
C LEU A 406 11.01 -2.50 -14.00
N ILE A 407 10.03 -3.38 -13.77
CA ILE A 407 9.79 -4.52 -14.65
C ILE A 407 9.40 -4.09 -16.07
N LYS A 408 8.67 -2.97 -16.21
CA LYS A 408 8.32 -2.42 -17.53
C LYS A 408 9.54 -1.90 -18.30
N ASN A 409 10.57 -1.44 -17.60
CA ASN A 409 11.85 -1.11 -18.24
C ASN A 409 12.69 -2.37 -18.48
N ALA A 410 12.71 -3.28 -17.51
CA ALA A 410 13.54 -4.48 -17.55
C ALA A 410 13.12 -5.50 -18.60
N GLU A 411 11.84 -5.52 -19.02
CA GLU A 411 11.37 -6.36 -20.14
C GLU A 411 12.16 -6.12 -21.44
N ASN A 412 12.76 -4.93 -21.57
CA ASN A 412 13.52 -4.46 -22.73
C ASN A 412 15.02 -4.35 -22.48
N TRP A 413 15.54 -4.84 -21.34
CA TRP A 413 16.99 -4.83 -21.11
C TRP A 413 17.72 -5.75 -22.09
N GLU A 414 18.83 -5.25 -22.62
CA GLU A 414 19.75 -5.99 -23.48
C GLU A 414 20.96 -6.44 -22.67
N ILE A 415 21.24 -7.75 -22.73
CA ILE A 415 22.37 -8.39 -22.05
C ILE A 415 23.69 -7.85 -22.63
N GLY A 416 24.59 -7.43 -21.74
CA GLY A 416 25.90 -6.90 -22.09
C GLY A 416 25.90 -5.46 -22.63
N LYS A 417 24.72 -4.84 -22.78
CA LYS A 417 24.58 -3.46 -23.25
C LYS A 417 23.89 -2.54 -22.25
N THR A 418 23.05 -3.08 -21.38
CA THR A 418 22.29 -2.28 -20.43
C THR A 418 23.20 -1.77 -19.33
N VAL A 419 23.36 -0.44 -19.28
CA VAL A 419 24.11 0.27 -18.24
C VAL A 419 23.17 1.18 -17.45
N ILE A 420 23.10 0.97 -16.12
CA ILE A 420 22.24 1.71 -15.21
C ILE A 420 23.11 2.58 -14.30
N LYS A 421 23.00 3.89 -14.48
CA LYS A 421 23.63 4.88 -13.60
C LYS A 421 22.63 5.45 -12.62
N ILE A 422 22.91 5.31 -11.32
CA ILE A 422 22.11 5.90 -10.24
C ILE A 422 22.40 7.39 -10.08
N ARG A 423 23.65 7.79 -10.36
CA ARG A 423 24.11 9.18 -10.43
C ARG A 423 24.82 9.41 -11.76
N ASP A 424 24.66 10.60 -12.33
CA ASP A 424 25.38 10.99 -13.54
C ASP A 424 26.84 11.32 -13.20
N ARG A 425 27.69 10.30 -13.29
CA ARG A 425 29.14 10.38 -13.07
C ARG A 425 29.88 9.58 -14.14
N GLN A 426 31.11 9.98 -14.40
CA GLN A 426 32.06 9.12 -15.11
C GLN A 426 32.30 7.87 -14.27
N SER A 427 32.38 6.73 -14.94
CA SER A 427 32.52 5.41 -14.35
C SER A 427 33.40 4.56 -15.25
N GLN A 428 34.01 3.54 -14.68
CA GLN A 428 34.73 2.52 -15.44
C GLN A 428 33.78 1.79 -16.40
N GLU A 429 34.30 1.29 -17.50
CA GLU A 429 33.58 0.40 -18.42
C GLU A 429 33.62 -1.04 -17.89
N PHE A 430 32.49 -1.73 -17.97
CA PHE A 430 32.32 -3.11 -17.52
C PHE A 430 31.71 -3.94 -18.66
N SER A 431 32.08 -5.21 -18.73
CA SER A 431 31.59 -6.16 -19.75
C SER A 431 30.60 -7.19 -19.18
N ASP A 432 30.10 -6.97 -17.97
CA ASP A 432 29.16 -7.88 -17.29
C ASP A 432 27.78 -7.92 -18.00
N PRO A 433 26.98 -8.98 -17.80
CA PRO A 433 25.65 -9.10 -18.40
C PRO A 433 24.73 -7.92 -18.13
N LEU A 434 24.79 -7.36 -16.92
CA LEU A 434 24.13 -6.11 -16.54
C LEU A 434 25.15 -5.25 -15.80
N VAL A 435 25.22 -3.98 -16.16
CA VAL A 435 26.10 -3.02 -15.48
C VAL A 435 25.25 -2.05 -14.68
N VAL A 436 25.40 -2.06 -13.36
CA VAL A 436 24.79 -1.08 -12.45
C VAL A 436 25.90 -0.39 -11.67
N ILE A 437 26.15 0.88 -11.99
CA ILE A 437 27.25 1.65 -11.40
C ILE A 437 26.90 2.00 -9.95
N ASP A 438 27.79 1.63 -9.02
CA ASP A 438 27.61 1.93 -7.61
C ASP A 438 27.64 3.45 -7.37
N PRO A 439 26.59 4.05 -6.77
CA PRO A 439 26.56 5.50 -6.51
C PRO A 439 27.58 5.96 -5.47
N VAL A 440 28.17 5.02 -4.72
CA VAL A 440 29.20 5.27 -3.71
C VAL A 440 30.61 5.07 -4.28
N ASP A 441 30.80 4.07 -5.14
CA ASP A 441 32.11 3.71 -5.73
C ASP A 441 31.98 3.51 -7.26
N PRO A 442 32.26 4.54 -8.09
CA PRO A 442 32.10 4.47 -9.55
C PRO A 442 32.94 3.39 -10.25
N ASN A 443 33.93 2.82 -9.57
CA ASN A 443 34.79 1.73 -10.07
C ASN A 443 34.21 0.36 -9.75
N ARG A 444 32.92 0.27 -9.39
CA ARG A 444 32.25 -0.97 -9.05
C ARG A 444 30.95 -1.16 -9.82
N ASN A 445 30.81 -2.34 -10.43
CA ASN A 445 29.52 -2.86 -10.84
C ASN A 445 28.83 -3.57 -9.67
N VAL A 446 27.64 -3.13 -9.29
CA VAL A 446 26.82 -3.74 -8.22
C VAL A 446 26.20 -5.07 -8.65
N ALA A 447 26.04 -5.27 -9.96
CA ALA A 447 25.49 -6.49 -10.56
C ALA A 447 26.58 -7.48 -11.02
N SER A 448 27.83 -7.35 -10.55
CA SER A 448 28.94 -8.23 -10.96
C SER A 448 28.73 -9.72 -10.66
N ALA A 449 27.89 -10.05 -9.68
CA ALA A 449 27.54 -11.43 -9.34
C ALA A 449 26.36 -11.98 -10.15
N LEU A 450 25.72 -11.15 -11.00
CA LEU A 450 24.52 -11.55 -11.74
C LEU A 450 24.92 -12.29 -13.03
N SER A 451 24.59 -13.57 -13.11
CA SER A 451 24.87 -14.38 -14.29
C SER A 451 24.00 -13.97 -15.48
N LYS A 452 24.48 -14.33 -16.68
CA LYS A 452 23.72 -14.14 -17.92
C LYS A 452 22.41 -14.93 -17.91
N GLU A 453 22.39 -16.15 -17.38
CA GLU A 453 21.16 -16.95 -17.28
C GLU A 453 20.14 -16.27 -16.35
N LYS A 454 20.57 -15.83 -15.16
CA LYS A 454 19.66 -15.20 -14.17
C LYS A 454 19.11 -13.86 -14.65
N LEU A 455 19.91 -13.08 -15.37
CA LEU A 455 19.43 -11.87 -16.04
C LEU A 455 18.40 -12.19 -17.13
N SER A 456 18.69 -13.20 -17.98
CA SER A 456 17.76 -13.64 -19.03
C SER A 456 16.42 -14.10 -18.45
N LEU A 457 16.47 -14.89 -17.37
CA LEU A 457 15.29 -15.36 -16.65
C LEU A 457 14.50 -14.20 -16.05
N PHE A 458 15.16 -13.21 -15.45
CA PHE A 458 14.49 -12.03 -14.91
C PHE A 458 13.80 -11.20 -16.01
N ILE A 459 14.46 -10.97 -17.15
CA ILE A 459 13.87 -10.25 -18.29
C ILE A 459 12.63 -11.00 -18.81
N ARG A 460 12.73 -12.33 -18.97
CA ARG A 460 11.59 -13.16 -19.39
C ARG A 460 10.44 -13.09 -18.39
N ALA A 461 10.74 -13.22 -17.09
CA ALA A 461 9.74 -13.13 -16.04
C ALA A 461 9.06 -11.76 -15.98
N CYS A 462 9.78 -10.68 -16.30
CA CYS A 462 9.17 -9.34 -16.42
C CYS A 462 8.14 -9.28 -17.56
N ARG A 463 8.43 -9.91 -18.71
CA ARG A 463 7.50 -10.00 -19.85
C ARG A 463 6.28 -10.86 -19.54
N ASP A 464 6.47 -11.99 -18.85
CA ASP A 464 5.36 -12.89 -18.51
C ASP A 464 4.47 -12.32 -17.38
N TYR A 465 5.00 -11.39 -16.57
CA TYR A 465 4.25 -10.73 -15.49
C TYR A 465 3.33 -9.59 -15.99
N LEU A 466 3.79 -8.83 -16.98
CA LEU A 466 3.12 -7.65 -17.52
C LEU A 466 2.02 -8.00 -18.51
#